data_AF-A0A849ZML5-F1
#
_entry.id   AF-A0A849ZML5-F1
#
_cell.length_a   1.000
_cell.length_b   1.000
_cell.length_c   1.000
_cell.angle_alpha   90.00
_cell.angle_beta   90.00
_cell.angle_gamma   90.00
#
_symmetry.space_group_name_H-M   'P 1'
#
loop_
_entity.id
_entity.type
_entity.pdbx_description
1 polymer ?
#
loop_
_entity_poly.entity_id
_entity_poly.type
_entity_poly.pdbx_seq_one_letter_code
_entity_poly.pdbx_strand_id
1 'polypeptide(L)'
;MRSSRILAPLVALAITLSAGTALADDDDWAEAGKLFHEARALMQKPEGLNKACDLLTKSYELRQRGDTLLNLAECHRRQGKTATAWREFDEAIKYAEKVEFKEAIEAAVKLRDELAAKLSAMMVEVESPPEGIEVILDGKPLPSAQWGTPLFVDPGTHSVSASAEVHEPFEQSAEVGTKG
;
A
#
# COMPACT_ATOMS: atom_id res chain seq x y z
N MET A 1 -74.01 -1.74 41.13
CA MET A 1 -73.71 -0.37 40.64
C MET A 1 -72.19 -0.23 40.62
N ARG A 2 -71.46 0.07 39.55
CA ARG A 2 -71.69 0.31 38.11
C ARG A 2 -70.37 -0.11 37.43
N SER A 3 -70.45 -0.98 36.44
CA SER A 3 -69.34 -1.38 35.57
C SER A 3 -69.03 -0.28 34.55
N SER A 4 -67.77 -0.12 34.11
CA SER A 4 -67.48 0.11 32.68
C SER A 4 -66.00 -0.07 32.33
N ARG A 5 -65.80 -0.73 31.19
CA ARG A 5 -64.55 -1.06 30.47
C ARG A 5 -63.97 0.19 29.78
N ILE A 6 -62.73 0.16 29.27
CA ILE A 6 -62.32 0.74 27.96
C ILE A 6 -60.86 0.40 27.59
N LEU A 7 -60.73 -0.16 26.38
CA LEU A 7 -59.67 -0.21 25.35
C LEU A 7 -58.17 -0.37 25.69
N ALA A 8 -57.60 -1.46 25.15
CA ALA A 8 -56.20 -1.56 24.73
C ALA A 8 -55.97 -0.86 23.37
N PRO A 9 -54.75 -0.37 23.10
CA PRO A 9 -54.25 -0.38 21.74
C PRO A 9 -52.79 -0.88 21.58
N LEU A 10 -52.66 -1.75 20.59
CA LEU A 10 -51.61 -1.91 19.58
C LEU A 10 -50.12 -1.75 19.95
N VAL A 11 -49.44 -2.90 19.83
CA VAL A 11 -48.06 -3.09 19.41
C VAL A 11 -47.75 -2.26 18.14
N ALA A 12 -46.67 -1.47 18.18
CA ALA A 12 -45.96 -1.01 16.99
C ALA A 12 -44.45 -1.10 17.27
N LEU A 13 -43.87 -2.26 16.97
CA LEU A 13 -42.43 -2.47 16.96
C LEU A 13 -41.89 -1.91 15.63
N ALA A 14 -41.45 -0.66 15.64
CA ALA A 14 -40.77 -0.06 14.50
C ALA A 14 -39.29 -0.50 14.51
N ILE A 15 -38.99 -1.61 13.86
CA ILE A 15 -37.60 -1.97 13.49
C ILE A 15 -37.26 -1.16 12.24
N THR A 16 -36.65 0.01 12.42
CA THR A 16 -36.01 0.72 11.31
C THR A 16 -34.67 0.04 11.00
N LEU A 17 -34.72 -0.96 10.13
CA LEU A 17 -33.53 -1.51 9.47
C LEU A 17 -33.06 -0.48 8.43
N SER A 18 -32.16 0.41 8.83
CA SER A 18 -31.43 1.25 7.85
C SER A 18 -30.25 0.45 7.32
N ALA A 19 -30.49 -0.30 6.24
CA ALA A 19 -29.45 -0.93 5.45
C ALA A 19 -28.72 0.16 4.64
N GLY A 20 -27.61 0.67 5.17
CA GLY A 20 -26.88 1.81 4.61
C GLY A 20 -25.43 1.50 4.20
N THR A 21 -25.11 0.29 3.75
CA THR A 21 -23.71 -0.09 3.43
C THR A 21 -23.49 -0.70 2.04
N ALA A 22 -24.45 -0.62 1.10
CA ALA A 22 -24.32 -1.29 -0.20
C ALA A 22 -23.86 -0.39 -1.37
N LEU A 23 -23.97 0.93 -1.30
CA LEU A 23 -23.70 1.81 -2.47
C LEU A 23 -22.23 2.22 -2.62
N ALA A 24 -21.51 2.41 -1.50
CA ALA A 24 -20.11 2.85 -1.54
C ALA A 24 -19.17 1.79 -2.13
N ASP A 25 -19.49 0.49 -1.94
CA ASP A 25 -18.63 -0.59 -2.42
C ASP A 25 -18.61 -0.64 -3.96
N ASP A 26 -19.80 -0.59 -4.58
CA ASP A 26 -19.96 -0.64 -6.05
C ASP A 26 -19.31 0.56 -6.76
N ASP A 27 -19.42 1.76 -6.18
CA ASP A 27 -18.81 2.98 -6.72
C ASP A 27 -17.27 2.90 -6.70
N ASP A 28 -16.69 2.42 -5.60
CA ASP A 28 -15.23 2.22 -5.48
C ASP A 28 -14.72 1.18 -6.47
N TRP A 29 -15.48 0.11 -6.72
CA TRP A 29 -15.14 -0.89 -7.74
C TRP A 29 -15.10 -0.28 -9.14
N ALA A 30 -16.11 0.52 -9.49
CA ALA A 30 -16.20 1.17 -10.80
C ALA A 30 -15.08 2.18 -11.01
N GLU A 31 -14.79 3.04 -10.03
CA GLU A 31 -13.73 4.04 -10.14
C GLU A 31 -12.35 3.38 -10.16
N ALA A 32 -12.09 2.36 -9.33
CA ALA A 32 -10.83 1.60 -9.40
C ALA A 32 -10.62 1.00 -10.79
N GLY A 33 -11.66 0.38 -11.38
CA GLY A 33 -11.60 -0.17 -12.74
C GLY A 33 -11.24 0.89 -13.80
N LYS A 34 -11.87 2.06 -13.73
CA LYS A 34 -11.60 3.18 -14.64
C LYS A 34 -10.15 3.67 -14.52
N LEU A 35 -9.67 3.92 -13.30
CA LEU A 35 -8.30 4.36 -13.03
C LEU A 35 -7.28 3.34 -13.55
N PHE A 36 -7.51 2.04 -13.31
CA PHE A 36 -6.67 0.96 -13.82
C PHE A 36 -6.58 0.97 -15.35
N HIS A 37 -7.70 1.09 -16.06
CA HIS A 37 -7.71 1.10 -17.52
C HIS A 37 -7.01 2.33 -18.10
N GLU A 38 -7.24 3.51 -17.52
CA GLU A 38 -6.54 4.74 -17.93
C GLU A 38 -5.04 4.62 -17.71
N ALA A 39 -4.62 4.11 -16.56
CA ALA A 39 -3.21 3.91 -16.24
C ALA A 39 -2.52 2.97 -17.25
N ARG A 40 -3.14 1.83 -17.58
CA ARG A 40 -2.57 0.88 -18.55
C ARG A 40 -2.39 1.49 -19.93
N ALA A 41 -3.30 2.37 -20.36
CA ALA A 41 -3.16 3.10 -21.62
C ALA A 41 -1.98 4.10 -21.56
N LEU A 42 -1.83 4.81 -20.43
CA LEU A 42 -0.72 5.73 -20.21
C LEU A 42 0.64 5.02 -20.12
N MET A 43 0.71 3.82 -19.53
CA MET A 43 1.94 3.02 -19.47
C MET A 43 2.52 2.68 -20.86
N GLN A 44 1.71 2.68 -21.92
CA GLN A 44 2.20 2.41 -23.28
C GLN A 44 3.09 3.53 -23.84
N LYS A 45 3.13 4.68 -23.17
CA LYS A 45 3.88 5.87 -23.59
C LYS A 45 4.90 6.25 -22.52
N PRO A 46 6.18 6.48 -22.86
CA PRO A 46 7.18 6.88 -21.87
C PRO A 46 6.77 8.12 -21.04
N GLU A 47 6.17 9.12 -21.67
CA GLU A 47 5.70 10.36 -21.05
C GLU A 47 4.51 10.15 -20.09
N GLY A 48 3.76 9.05 -20.26
CA GLY A 48 2.60 8.71 -19.44
C GLY A 48 2.96 7.95 -18.16
N LEU A 49 4.21 7.51 -18.00
CA LEU A 49 4.59 6.55 -16.95
C LEU A 49 4.29 7.07 -15.53
N ASN A 50 4.70 8.29 -15.19
CA ASN A 50 4.48 8.83 -13.84
C ASN A 50 2.99 8.95 -13.51
N LYS A 51 2.20 9.48 -14.45
CA LYS A 51 0.76 9.60 -14.28
C LYS A 51 0.10 8.23 -14.17
N ALA A 52 0.58 7.24 -14.92
CA ALA A 52 0.08 5.88 -14.82
C ALA A 52 0.32 5.27 -13.44
N CYS A 53 1.50 5.46 -12.85
CA CYS A 53 1.79 4.95 -11.51
C CYS A 53 0.88 5.59 -10.47
N ASP A 54 0.67 6.92 -10.51
CA ASP A 54 -0.25 7.61 -9.61
C ASP A 54 -1.69 7.07 -9.69
N LEU A 55 -2.16 6.77 -10.90
CA LEU A 55 -3.50 6.22 -11.11
C LEU A 55 -3.61 4.77 -10.65
N LEU A 56 -2.56 3.95 -10.82
CA LEU A 56 -2.50 2.58 -10.30
C LEU A 56 -2.47 2.57 -8.77
N THR A 57 -1.73 3.49 -8.14
CA THR A 57 -1.74 3.66 -6.68
C THR A 57 -3.15 3.94 -6.19
N LYS A 58 -3.84 4.92 -6.76
CA LYS A 58 -5.22 5.26 -6.40
C LYS A 58 -6.19 4.09 -6.64
N SER A 59 -6.04 3.40 -7.78
CA SER A 59 -6.82 2.21 -8.08
C SER A 59 -6.63 1.11 -7.01
N TYR A 60 -5.39 0.90 -6.56
CA TYR A 60 -5.06 -0.12 -5.57
C TYR A 60 -5.54 0.26 -4.16
N GLU A 61 -5.46 1.54 -3.80
CA GLU A 61 -6.00 2.09 -2.55
C GLU A 61 -7.52 1.93 -2.47
N LEU A 62 -8.24 2.19 -3.56
CA LEU A 62 -9.67 1.92 -3.65
C LEU A 62 -9.96 0.41 -3.59
N ARG A 63 -9.21 -0.39 -4.35
CA ARG A 63 -9.39 -1.85 -4.45
C ARG A 63 -8.06 -2.59 -4.58
N GLN A 64 -7.73 -3.36 -3.55
CA GLN A 64 -6.55 -4.21 -3.53
C GLN A 64 -6.71 -5.45 -4.42
N ARG A 65 -6.45 -5.27 -5.71
CA ARG A 65 -6.50 -6.34 -6.72
C ARG A 65 -5.10 -6.78 -7.13
N GLY A 66 -4.88 -8.08 -7.25
CA GLY A 66 -3.59 -8.64 -7.67
C GLY A 66 -3.14 -8.17 -9.06
N ASP A 67 -4.06 -8.00 -10.01
CA ASP A 67 -3.75 -7.51 -11.35
C ASP A 67 -3.32 -6.03 -11.37
N THR A 68 -3.93 -5.22 -10.51
CA THR A 68 -3.53 -3.82 -10.28
C THR A 68 -2.15 -3.77 -9.67
N LEU A 69 -1.87 -4.61 -8.67
CA LEU A 69 -0.55 -4.69 -8.03
C LEU A 69 0.56 -5.13 -9.00
N LEU A 70 0.29 -6.08 -9.90
CA LEU A 70 1.23 -6.46 -10.97
C LEU A 70 1.59 -5.28 -11.89
N ASN A 71 0.58 -4.48 -12.26
CA ASN A 71 0.81 -3.29 -13.09
C ASN A 71 1.55 -2.19 -12.32
N LEU A 72 1.25 -2.03 -11.03
CA LEU A 72 1.95 -1.07 -10.17
C LEU A 72 3.43 -1.45 -10.01
N ALA A 73 3.73 -2.72 -9.78
CA ALA A 73 5.09 -3.25 -9.71
C ALA A 73 5.89 -2.97 -10.99
N GLU A 74 5.30 -3.23 -12.17
CA GLU A 74 5.92 -2.90 -13.46
C GLU A 74 6.11 -1.39 -13.64
N CYS A 75 5.15 -0.58 -13.19
CA CYS A 75 5.24 0.87 -13.25
C CYS A 75 6.42 1.39 -12.42
N HIS A 76 6.53 0.94 -11.16
CA HIS A 76 7.62 1.29 -10.26
C HIS A 76 8.97 0.76 -10.74
N ARG A 77 9.02 -0.44 -11.33
CA ARG A 77 10.23 -0.98 -11.96
C ARG A 77 10.74 -0.05 -13.06
N ARG A 78 9.85 0.44 -13.93
CA ARG A 78 10.19 1.37 -15.01
C ARG A 78 10.55 2.77 -14.51
N GLN A 79 10.09 3.17 -13.32
CA GLN A 79 10.53 4.39 -12.63
C GLN A 79 11.90 4.24 -11.95
N GLY A 80 12.47 3.03 -11.90
CA GLY A 80 13.72 2.76 -11.19
C GLY A 80 13.55 2.52 -9.68
N LYS A 81 12.30 2.42 -9.19
CA LYS A 81 11.99 2.08 -7.80
C LYS A 81 12.11 0.56 -7.58
N THR A 82 13.35 0.08 -7.51
CA THR A 82 13.67 -1.36 -7.56
C THR A 82 13.20 -2.14 -6.34
N ALA A 83 13.36 -1.61 -5.12
CA ALA A 83 12.92 -2.26 -3.89
C ALA A 83 11.40 -2.26 -3.75
N THR A 84 10.76 -1.14 -4.10
CA THR A 84 9.29 -1.04 -4.14
C THR A 84 8.73 -2.06 -5.12
N ALA A 85 9.20 -2.06 -6.37
CA ALA A 85 8.73 -3.00 -7.39
C ALA A 85 8.96 -4.46 -7.00
N TRP A 86 10.12 -4.79 -6.41
CA TRP A 86 10.42 -6.14 -5.94
C TRP A 86 9.40 -6.64 -4.91
N ARG A 87 9.08 -5.81 -3.91
CA ARG A 87 8.08 -6.12 -2.88
C ARG A 87 6.68 -6.30 -3.48
N GLU A 88 6.30 -5.42 -4.40
CA GLU A 88 4.99 -5.49 -5.05
C GLU A 88 4.85 -6.70 -5.97
N PHE A 89 5.90 -7.09 -6.70
CA PHE A 89 5.91 -8.35 -7.45
C PHE A 89 5.79 -9.55 -6.52
N ASP A 90 6.56 -9.60 -5.43
CA ASP A 90 6.49 -10.70 -4.45
C ASP A 90 5.09 -10.84 -3.85
N GLU A 91 4.43 -9.73 -3.53
CA GLU A 91 3.07 -9.73 -3.02
C GLU A 91 2.05 -10.11 -4.10
N ALA A 92 2.19 -9.59 -5.32
CA ALA A 92 1.31 -9.93 -6.42
C ALA A 92 1.36 -11.41 -6.82
N ILE A 93 2.54 -12.03 -6.76
CA ILE A 93 2.73 -13.48 -6.99
C ILE A 93 1.89 -14.29 -6.00
N LYS A 94 1.92 -13.93 -4.70
CA LYS A 94 1.11 -14.61 -3.66
C LYS A 94 -0.39 -14.50 -3.91
N TYR A 95 -0.86 -13.42 -4.52
CA TYR A 95 -2.26 -13.29 -4.94
C TYR A 95 -2.56 -14.16 -6.16
N ALA A 96 -1.70 -14.13 -7.18
CA ALA A 96 -1.90 -14.85 -8.42
C ALA A 96 -1.85 -16.38 -8.22
N GLU A 97 -1.01 -16.88 -7.32
CA GLU A 97 -0.95 -18.29 -6.93
C GLU A 97 -2.29 -18.79 -6.36
N LYS A 98 -3.06 -17.94 -5.67
CA LYS A 98 -4.37 -18.30 -5.12
C LYS A 98 -5.47 -18.44 -6.19
N VAL A 99 -5.29 -17.83 -7.36
CA VAL A 99 -6.29 -17.77 -8.45
C VAL A 99 -5.81 -18.45 -9.74
N GLU A 100 -4.71 -19.21 -9.67
CA GLU A 100 -4.13 -20.04 -10.73
C GLU A 100 -3.80 -19.32 -12.06
N PHE A 101 -3.40 -18.04 -12.02
CA PHE A 101 -3.06 -17.29 -13.24
C PHE A 101 -1.59 -17.44 -13.66
N LYS A 102 -1.26 -18.61 -14.23
CA LYS A 102 0.13 -19.09 -14.42
C LYS A 102 1.03 -18.18 -15.25
N GLU A 103 0.59 -17.69 -16.40
CA GLU A 103 1.44 -16.92 -17.31
C GLU A 103 1.86 -15.58 -16.70
N ALA A 104 0.97 -14.93 -15.95
CA ALA A 104 1.29 -13.69 -15.24
C ALA A 104 2.29 -13.92 -14.09
N ILE A 105 2.23 -15.08 -13.43
CA ILE A 105 3.15 -15.46 -12.36
C ILE A 105 4.57 -15.64 -12.89
N GLU A 106 4.76 -16.36 -14.00
CA GLU A 106 6.11 -16.63 -14.53
C GLU A 106 6.86 -15.34 -14.87
N ALA A 107 6.18 -14.39 -15.52
CA ALA A 107 6.76 -13.09 -15.85
C ALA A 107 7.09 -12.28 -14.59
N ALA A 108 6.18 -12.26 -13.60
CA ALA A 108 6.38 -11.54 -12.34
C ALA A 108 7.53 -12.13 -11.51
N VAL A 109 7.62 -13.46 -11.41
CA VAL A 109 8.70 -14.18 -10.72
C VAL A 109 10.05 -13.81 -11.33
N LYS A 110 10.15 -13.86 -12.66
CA LYS A 110 11.38 -13.50 -13.37
C LYS A 110 11.80 -12.06 -13.06
N LEU A 111 10.88 -11.10 -13.15
CA LEU A 111 11.18 -9.69 -12.88
C LEU A 111 11.55 -9.45 -11.41
N ARG A 112 10.86 -10.09 -10.47
CA ARG A 112 11.21 -10.05 -9.04
C ARG A 112 12.63 -10.54 -8.81
N ASP A 113 13.00 -11.67 -9.40
CA ASP A 113 14.33 -12.27 -9.18
C ASP A 113 15.44 -11.45 -9.84
N GLU A 114 15.19 -10.86 -11.01
CA GLU A 114 16.11 -9.91 -11.66
C GLU A 114 16.32 -8.65 -10.81
N LEU A 115 15.26 -8.16 -10.14
CA LEU A 115 15.33 -7.02 -9.23
C LEU A 115 16.08 -7.36 -7.94
N ALA A 116 15.85 -8.55 -7.38
CA ALA A 116 16.50 -9.00 -6.15
C ALA A 116 18.04 -8.90 -6.23
N ALA A 117 18.62 -9.17 -7.40
CA ALA A 117 20.06 -9.04 -7.62
C ALA A 117 20.57 -7.58 -7.52
N LYS A 118 19.71 -6.61 -7.82
CA LYS A 118 20.01 -5.18 -8.00
C LYS A 118 19.48 -4.29 -6.88
N LEU A 119 18.93 -4.86 -5.81
CA LEU A 119 18.42 -4.08 -4.68
C LEU A 119 19.54 -3.30 -4.01
N SER A 120 19.33 -1.99 -3.86
CA SER A 120 20.14 -1.16 -2.99
C SER A 120 19.69 -1.35 -1.54
N ALA A 121 20.60 -1.11 -0.62
CA ALA A 121 20.31 -1.22 0.80
C ALA A 121 20.87 -0.02 1.56
N MET A 122 20.16 0.38 2.62
CA MET A 122 20.63 1.30 3.63
C MET A 122 20.53 0.65 5.01
N MET A 123 21.20 1.22 5.99
CA MET A 123 21.12 0.77 7.37
C MET A 123 20.92 1.99 8.26
N VAL A 124 19.99 1.88 9.20
CA VAL A 124 19.77 2.90 10.22
C VAL A 124 20.27 2.34 11.54
N GLU A 125 21.39 2.90 12.02
CA GLU A 125 21.96 2.57 13.31
C GLU A 125 21.40 3.53 14.36
N VAL A 126 20.91 2.97 15.46
CA VAL A 126 20.37 3.73 16.59
C VAL A 126 21.12 3.29 17.83
N GLU A 127 22.10 4.09 18.24
CA GLU A 127 22.90 3.83 19.42
C GLU A 127 22.24 4.42 20.66
N SER A 128 22.22 3.67 21.76
CA SER A 128 21.68 4.11 23.06
C SER A 128 20.29 4.77 22.98
N PRO A 129 19.28 4.09 22.40
CA PRO A 129 17.95 4.68 22.21
C PRO A 129 17.30 5.08 23.56
N PRO A 130 16.82 6.33 23.71
CA PRO A 130 16.04 6.70 24.88
C PRO A 130 14.70 5.95 24.91
N GLU A 131 14.09 5.88 26.10
CA GLU A 131 12.77 5.26 26.26
C GLU A 131 11.72 6.01 25.41
N GLY A 132 10.89 5.25 24.71
CA GLY A 132 9.82 5.81 23.87
C GLY A 132 10.27 6.47 22.57
N ILE A 133 11.53 6.27 22.13
CA ILE A 133 11.97 6.79 20.82
C ILE A 133 11.14 6.22 19.68
N GLU A 134 10.69 7.10 18.79
CA GLU A 134 10.08 6.76 17.52
C GLU A 134 11.07 7.09 16.40
N VAL A 135 11.34 6.12 15.54
CA VAL A 135 12.19 6.29 14.35
C VAL A 135 11.32 6.12 13.11
N ILE A 136 11.48 7.03 12.16
CA ILE A 136 10.72 7.08 10.92
C ILE A 136 11.72 7.07 9.75
N LEU A 137 11.48 6.20 8.78
CA LEU A 137 12.19 6.14 7.49
C LEU A 137 11.18 6.43 6.37
N ASP A 138 11.42 7.47 5.58
CA ASP A 138 10.56 7.93 4.47
C ASP A 138 9.09 8.09 4.87
N GLY A 139 8.86 8.66 6.05
CA GLY A 139 7.52 8.88 6.61
C GLY A 139 6.84 7.63 7.16
N LYS A 140 7.51 6.47 7.18
CA LYS A 140 6.99 5.22 7.76
C LYS A 140 7.72 4.87 9.06
N PRO A 141 7.02 4.40 10.10
CA PRO A 141 7.68 3.91 11.31
C PRO A 141 8.68 2.80 10.97
N LEU A 142 9.88 2.90 11.53
CA LEU A 142 10.94 1.90 11.45
C LEU A 142 11.02 1.14 12.78
N PRO A 143 10.45 -0.09 12.88
CA PRO A 143 10.49 -0.90 14.08
C PRO A 143 11.92 -1.13 14.58
N SER A 144 12.09 -1.15 15.90
CA SER A 144 13.40 -1.36 16.52
C SER A 144 14.08 -2.68 16.16
N ALA A 145 13.30 -3.71 15.83
CA ALA A 145 13.81 -4.98 15.32
C ALA A 145 14.55 -4.87 13.97
N GLN A 146 14.40 -3.75 13.26
CA GLN A 146 15.04 -3.50 11.98
C GLN A 146 16.25 -2.57 12.07
N TRP A 147 16.49 -1.93 13.23
CA TRP A 147 17.68 -1.09 13.42
C TRP A 147 18.96 -1.91 13.34
N GLY A 148 20.00 -1.35 12.73
CA GLY A 148 21.28 -2.04 12.51
C GLY A 148 21.21 -3.23 11.53
N THR A 149 20.11 -3.39 10.80
CA THR A 149 19.98 -4.42 9.76
C THR A 149 19.88 -3.78 8.36
N PRO A 150 20.38 -4.46 7.30
CA PRO A 150 20.22 -3.95 5.94
C PRO A 150 18.74 -3.87 5.53
N LEU A 151 18.30 -2.68 5.12
CA LEU A 151 16.97 -2.37 4.62
C LEU A 151 17.03 -2.19 3.11
N PHE A 152 16.30 -3.01 2.35
CA PHE A 152 16.17 -2.78 0.91
C PHE A 152 15.32 -1.54 0.65
N VAL A 153 15.90 -0.57 -0.04
CA VAL A 153 15.28 0.71 -0.38
C VAL A 153 15.51 1.03 -1.84
N ASP A 154 14.66 1.89 -2.40
CA ASP A 154 14.84 2.35 -3.77
C ASP A 154 16.10 3.22 -3.88
N PRO A 155 16.70 3.37 -5.07
CA PRO A 155 17.72 4.39 -5.26
C PRO A 155 17.14 5.79 -5.12
N GLY A 156 17.89 6.70 -4.49
CA GLY A 156 17.53 8.10 -4.30
C GLY A 156 17.77 8.59 -2.88
N THR A 157 17.20 9.76 -2.57
CA THR A 157 17.29 10.37 -1.24
C THR A 157 16.27 9.76 -0.29
N HIS A 158 16.74 9.30 0.86
CA HIS A 158 15.92 8.79 1.96
C HIS A 158 16.01 9.71 3.17
N SER A 159 14.89 9.95 3.84
CA SER A 159 14.86 10.75 5.07
C SER A 159 14.64 9.86 6.29
N VAL A 160 15.49 10.02 7.29
CA VAL A 160 15.38 9.38 8.60
C VAL A 160 15.11 10.47 9.63
N SER A 161 14.05 10.32 10.40
CA SER A 161 13.80 11.16 11.56
C SER A 161 13.61 10.32 12.83
N ALA A 162 13.94 10.92 13.96
CA ALA A 162 13.74 10.31 15.26
C ALA A 162 13.25 11.33 16.28
N SER A 163 12.34 10.92 17.16
CA SER A 163 11.79 11.79 18.20
C SER A 163 11.51 11.04 19.50
N ALA A 164 11.65 11.73 20.63
CA ALA A 164 11.29 11.23 21.96
C ALA A 164 10.87 12.42 22.84
N GLU A 165 10.02 12.20 23.85
CA GLU A 165 9.29 13.24 24.60
C GLU A 165 10.18 14.35 25.20
N VAL A 166 11.41 14.02 25.60
CA VAL A 166 12.36 14.94 26.26
C VAL A 166 13.69 15.11 25.52
N HIS A 167 13.71 14.79 24.23
CA HIS A 167 14.89 14.93 23.38
C HIS A 167 14.60 15.86 22.19
N GLU A 168 15.64 16.56 21.72
CA GLU A 168 15.52 17.31 20.48
C GLU A 168 15.26 16.35 19.30
N PRO A 169 14.33 16.68 18.39
CA PRO A 169 14.04 15.84 17.24
C PRO A 169 15.27 15.79 16.32
N PHE A 170 15.56 14.61 15.82
CA PHE A 170 16.61 14.35 14.85
C PHE A 170 16.00 14.19 13.46
N GLU A 171 16.65 14.75 12.44
CA GLU A 171 16.33 14.51 11.04
C GLU A 171 17.61 14.53 10.20
N GLN A 172 17.76 13.54 9.33
CA GLN A 172 18.88 13.43 8.41
C GLN A 172 18.43 12.77 7.10
N SER A 173 19.02 13.20 5.99
CA SER A 173 18.83 12.54 4.70
C SER A 173 20.11 11.83 4.25
N ALA A 174 19.94 10.70 3.56
CA ALA A 174 21.01 9.91 2.97
C ALA A 174 20.70 9.61 1.49
N GLU A 175 21.71 9.71 0.63
CA GLU A 175 21.60 9.35 -0.78
C GLU A 175 22.00 7.89 -0.98
N VAL A 176 21.10 7.08 -1.55
CA VAL A 176 21.33 5.68 -1.85
C VAL A 176 21.47 5.51 -3.36
N GLY A 177 22.67 5.13 -3.81
CA GLY A 177 22.93 4.87 -5.22
C GLY A 177 22.32 3.56 -5.71
N THR A 178 22.25 3.38 -7.03
CA THR A 178 21.93 2.09 -7.65
C THR A 178 23.03 1.08 -7.34
N LYS A 179 22.66 -0.15 -6.97
CA LYS A 179 23.61 -1.26 -6.93
C LYS A 179 24.11 -1.56 -8.35
N GLY A 180 25.43 -1.43 -8.54
CA GLY A 180 26.12 -1.70 -9.81
C GLY A 180 26.14 -3.17 -10.20
#